data_AF-A0A1L3MIR5-F1
#
_entry.id   AF-A0A1L3MIR5-F1
#
_cell.length_a   1.000
_cell.length_b   1.000
_cell.length_c   1.000
_cell.angle_alpha   90.00
_cell.angle_beta   90.00
_cell.angle_gamma   90.00
#
_symmetry.space_group_name_H-M   'P 1'
#
loop_
_entity.id
_entity.type
_entity.pdbx_description
1 polymer ?
#
loop_
_entity_poly.entity_id
_entity_poly.type
_entity_poly.pdbx_seq_one_letter_code
_entity_poly.pdbx_strand_id
1 'polypeptide(L)'
;MGVPPYEGWVERQIREATERGEFDDLPGAGRPLRGIDSSDPDWWVKGMMAREGLDSSDALPPVLQLRREAAGYPQSLAEERHEADVRELLRDFNRRVLDERRRPTFGPTPPPLAPTVDVEQMVAAWRRLREARAVVPTSEEATGAPPSPRRWWRRLLGR
;
A
#
# COMPACT_ATOMS: atom_id res chain seq x y z
N MET A 1 35.78 11.28 44.16
CA MET A 1 34.88 10.17 44.53
C MET A 1 33.91 10.02 43.37
N GLY A 2 33.88 8.86 42.69
CA GLY A 2 33.00 8.68 41.53
C GLY A 2 31.55 8.49 41.98
N VAL A 3 30.60 9.11 41.27
CA VAL A 3 29.18 8.78 41.43
C VAL A 3 28.99 7.36 40.85
N PRO A 4 28.39 6.40 41.57
CA PRO A 4 28.11 5.10 41.00
C PRO A 4 27.16 5.26 39.80
N PRO A 5 27.34 4.52 38.69
CA PRO A 5 26.43 4.61 37.57
C PRO A 5 25.02 4.19 38.02
N TYR A 6 24.08 5.13 37.97
CA TYR A 6 22.68 4.80 38.18
C TYR A 6 22.21 3.97 36.99
N GLU A 7 21.67 2.79 37.28
CA GLU A 7 21.02 1.99 36.26
C GLU A 7 19.74 2.71 35.79
N GLY A 8 19.60 2.91 34.48
CA GLY A 8 18.41 3.51 33.92
C GLY A 8 17.20 2.58 34.07
N TRP A 9 16.00 3.16 33.97
CA TRP A 9 14.76 2.41 34.17
C TRP A 9 14.57 1.29 33.14
N VAL A 10 15.03 1.50 31.90
CA VAL A 10 14.96 0.50 30.81
C VAL A 10 15.94 -0.64 31.06
N GLU A 11 17.18 -0.32 31.40
CA GLU A 11 18.25 -1.27 31.70
C GLU A 11 17.86 -2.17 32.87
N ARG A 12 17.28 -1.58 33.93
CA ARG A 12 16.75 -2.35 35.07
C ARG A 12 15.62 -3.29 34.65
N GLN A 13 14.67 -2.85 33.82
CA GLN A 13 13.61 -3.73 33.32
C GLN A 13 14.16 -4.89 32.47
N ILE A 14 15.19 -4.66 31.66
CA ILE A 14 15.84 -5.71 30.86
C ILE A 14 16.50 -6.75 31.78
N ARG A 15 17.20 -6.32 32.85
CA ARG A 15 17.74 -7.26 33.84
C ARG A 15 16.62 -8.01 34.56
N GLU A 16 15.61 -7.31 35.08
CA GLU A 16 14.47 -7.93 35.79
C GLU A 16 13.66 -8.90 34.91
N ALA A 17 13.63 -8.73 33.58
CA ALA A 17 13.08 -9.68 32.63
C ALA A 17 13.99 -10.90 32.39
N THR A 18 15.30 -10.68 32.32
CA THR A 18 16.32 -11.73 32.16
C THR A 18 16.40 -12.62 33.39
N GLU A 19 16.41 -12.05 34.60
CA GLU A 19 16.41 -12.76 35.89
C GLU A 19 15.14 -13.62 36.09
N ARG A 20 14.04 -13.31 35.40
CA ARG A 20 12.78 -14.07 35.42
C ARG A 20 12.65 -15.07 34.25
N GLY A 21 13.67 -15.19 33.40
CA GLY A 21 13.68 -16.14 32.28
C GLY A 21 12.74 -15.79 31.12
N GLU A 22 12.29 -14.53 30.99
CA GLU A 22 11.34 -14.12 29.94
C GLU A 22 11.91 -14.23 28.51
N PHE A 23 13.21 -14.50 28.37
CA PHE A 23 13.90 -14.70 27.10
C PHE A 23 14.34 -16.16 26.84
N ASP A 24 14.09 -17.11 27.74
CA ASP A 24 14.68 -18.46 27.68
C ASP A 24 13.97 -19.40 26.68
N ASP A 25 12.64 -19.31 26.54
CA ASP A 25 11.83 -20.10 25.59
C ASP A 25 11.18 -19.20 24.51
N LEU A 26 11.97 -18.32 23.90
CA LEU A 26 11.48 -17.47 22.81
C LEU A 26 11.14 -18.31 21.57
N PRO A 27 10.02 -18.01 20.86
CA PRO A 27 9.58 -18.76 19.68
C PRO A 27 10.54 -18.56 18.50
N GLY A 28 11.58 -19.39 18.43
CA GLY A 28 12.68 -19.27 17.47
C GLY A 28 14.07 -19.44 18.08
N ALA A 29 14.19 -19.53 19.42
CA ALA A 29 15.45 -19.77 20.12
C ALA A 29 16.21 -20.97 19.55
N GLY A 30 17.52 -20.82 19.34
CA GLY A 30 18.41 -21.84 18.76
C GLY A 30 18.15 -22.20 17.29
N ARG A 31 17.16 -21.63 16.60
CA ARG A 31 16.88 -21.91 15.18
C ARG A 31 17.65 -20.96 14.27
N PRO A 32 18.11 -21.41 13.09
CA PRO A 32 18.80 -20.54 12.13
C PRO A 32 17.87 -19.43 11.61
N LEU A 33 18.41 -18.22 11.50
CA LEU A 33 17.72 -17.07 10.93
C LEU A 33 17.43 -17.32 9.44
N ARG A 34 16.16 -17.28 9.05
CA ARG A 34 15.75 -17.52 7.66
C ARG A 34 16.01 -16.28 6.80
N GLY A 35 16.74 -16.46 5.70
CA GLY A 35 16.98 -15.40 4.71
C GLY A 35 18.26 -14.58 4.92
N ILE A 36 19.07 -14.89 5.94
CA ILE A 36 20.34 -14.20 6.20
C ILE A 36 21.37 -14.36 5.06
N ASP A 37 21.32 -15.47 4.33
CA ASP A 37 22.18 -15.75 3.16
C ASP A 37 21.75 -14.97 1.89
N SER A 38 20.74 -14.10 1.99
CA SER A 38 20.26 -13.29 0.88
C SER A 38 21.22 -12.15 0.56
N SER A 39 21.55 -11.98 -0.72
CA SER A 39 22.31 -10.83 -1.24
C SER A 39 21.49 -9.54 -1.35
N ASP A 40 20.17 -9.60 -1.07
CA ASP A 40 19.24 -8.47 -1.06
C ASP A 40 19.25 -7.75 0.31
N PRO A 41 19.73 -6.49 0.43
CA PRO A 41 19.79 -5.79 1.71
C PRO A 41 18.44 -5.62 2.42
N ASP A 42 17.32 -5.61 1.68
CA ASP A 42 15.99 -5.45 2.25
C ASP A 42 15.29 -6.79 2.53
N TRP A 43 16.01 -7.92 2.52
CA TRP A 43 15.42 -9.26 2.70
C TRP A 43 14.50 -9.34 3.93
N TRP A 44 14.89 -8.68 5.02
CA TRP A 44 14.15 -8.64 6.28
C TRP A 44 12.91 -7.74 6.21
N VAL A 45 12.97 -6.63 5.46
CA VAL A 45 11.81 -5.74 5.20
C VAL A 45 10.80 -6.49 4.33
N LYS A 46 11.25 -7.10 3.24
CA LYS A 46 10.44 -7.91 2.33
C LYS A 46 9.80 -9.10 3.06
N GLY A 47 10.54 -9.77 3.95
CA GLY A 47 10.04 -10.82 4.84
C GLY A 47 9.02 -10.32 5.88
N MET A 48 9.20 -9.12 6.43
CA MET A 48 8.23 -8.47 7.32
C MET A 48 6.93 -8.15 6.56
N MET A 49 7.02 -7.46 5.42
CA MET A 49 5.85 -7.09 4.62
C MET A 49 5.04 -8.31 4.18
N ALA A 50 5.71 -9.38 3.74
CA ALA A 50 5.07 -10.65 3.41
C ALA A 50 4.38 -11.32 4.60
N ARG A 51 4.92 -11.20 5.82
CA ARG A 51 4.32 -11.75 7.05
C ARG A 51 3.11 -10.95 7.53
N GLU A 52 3.20 -9.62 7.50
CA GLU A 52 2.11 -8.73 7.92
C GLU A 52 1.03 -8.53 6.83
N GLY A 53 1.23 -9.09 5.63
CA GLY A 53 0.28 -9.00 4.50
C GLY A 53 0.21 -7.62 3.83
N LEU A 54 1.31 -6.86 3.92
CA LEU A 54 1.49 -5.53 3.33
C LEU A 54 2.01 -5.64 1.89
N ASP A 55 1.47 -4.84 0.97
CA ASP A 55 2.06 -4.68 -0.37
C ASP A 55 3.12 -3.57 -0.35
N SER A 56 4.13 -3.68 -1.21
CA SER A 56 5.10 -2.62 -1.45
C SER A 56 4.45 -1.32 -1.96
N SER A 57 3.24 -1.38 -2.52
CA SER A 57 2.49 -0.17 -2.90
C SER A 57 1.75 0.52 -1.73
N ASP A 58 1.51 -0.16 -0.60
CA ASP A 58 0.95 0.47 0.61
C ASP A 58 1.97 1.41 1.28
N ALA A 59 3.27 1.12 1.13
CA ALA A 59 4.38 1.92 1.68
C ALA A 59 4.79 3.13 0.80
N LEU A 60 4.15 3.34 -0.37
CA LEU A 60 4.48 4.47 -1.25
C LEU A 60 4.03 5.81 -0.64
N PRO A 61 4.78 6.91 -0.85
CA PRO A 61 4.30 8.27 -0.59
C PRO A 61 2.94 8.54 -1.25
N PRO A 62 2.00 9.27 -0.62
CA PRO A 62 0.60 9.32 -1.10
C PRO A 62 0.46 9.88 -2.52
N VAL A 63 1.27 10.87 -2.90
CA VAL A 63 1.37 11.35 -4.28
C VAL A 63 1.76 10.27 -5.31
N LEU A 64 2.59 9.29 -4.95
CA LEU A 64 2.92 8.16 -5.84
C LEU A 64 1.78 7.13 -5.90
N GLN A 65 1.06 6.91 -4.79
CA GLN A 65 -0.18 6.13 -4.79
C GLN A 65 -1.22 6.75 -5.75
N LEU A 66 -1.44 8.06 -5.68
CA LEU A 66 -2.36 8.79 -6.56
C LEU A 66 -1.92 8.77 -8.04
N ARG A 67 -0.61 8.83 -8.33
CA ARG A 67 -0.09 8.65 -9.70
C ARG A 67 -0.32 7.22 -10.22
N ARG A 68 -0.17 6.19 -9.37
CA ARG A 68 -0.45 4.79 -9.69
C ARG A 68 -1.95 4.53 -9.90
N GLU A 69 -2.81 5.20 -9.14
CA GLU A 69 -4.28 5.12 -9.31
C GLU A 69 -4.71 5.75 -10.63
N ALA A 70 -4.22 6.97 -10.94
CA ALA A 70 -4.47 7.64 -12.22
C ALA A 70 -4.00 6.81 -13.43
N ALA A 71 -2.83 6.16 -13.33
CA ALA A 71 -2.30 5.28 -14.36
C ALA A 71 -3.10 3.96 -14.53
N GLY A 72 -4.00 3.64 -13.60
CA GLY A 72 -4.93 2.51 -13.69
C GLY A 72 -6.28 2.84 -14.34
N TYR A 73 -6.56 4.11 -14.64
CA TYR A 73 -7.80 4.52 -15.31
C TYR A 73 -7.67 4.49 -16.85
N PRO A 74 -8.72 4.11 -17.61
CA PRO A 74 -10.07 3.73 -17.15
C PRO A 74 -10.21 2.27 -16.68
N GLN A 75 -9.19 1.43 -16.81
CA GLN A 75 -9.30 -0.03 -16.62
C GLN A 75 -9.79 -0.44 -15.22
N SER A 76 -9.35 0.25 -14.16
CA SER A 76 -9.80 -0.01 -12.78
C SER A 76 -11.27 0.33 -12.52
N LEU A 77 -11.91 1.10 -13.41
CA LEU A 77 -13.34 1.45 -13.36
C LEU A 77 -14.22 0.39 -14.05
N ALA A 78 -13.63 -0.54 -14.81
CA ALA A 78 -14.35 -1.47 -15.68
C ALA A 78 -15.29 -2.46 -14.95
N GLU A 79 -15.11 -2.62 -13.64
CA GLU A 79 -15.99 -3.43 -12.78
C GLU A 79 -17.18 -2.64 -12.21
N GLU A 80 -17.14 -1.30 -12.20
CA GLU A 80 -18.23 -0.49 -11.67
C GLU A 80 -19.43 -0.50 -12.62
N ARG A 81 -20.64 -0.56 -12.05
CA ARG A 81 -21.87 -0.82 -12.80
C ARG A 81 -22.66 0.44 -13.14
N HIS A 82 -22.65 1.44 -12.27
CA HIS A 82 -23.42 2.67 -12.45
C HIS A 82 -22.50 3.87 -12.70
N GLU A 83 -22.93 4.74 -13.59
CA GLU A 83 -22.19 5.96 -13.95
C GLU A 83 -22.30 7.07 -12.88
N ALA A 84 -23.03 6.81 -11.79
CA ALA A 84 -23.00 7.60 -10.57
C ALA A 84 -21.75 7.27 -9.75
N ASP A 85 -21.54 5.98 -9.42
CA ASP A 85 -20.38 5.45 -8.68
C ASP A 85 -19.05 5.90 -9.31
N VAL A 86 -18.97 5.84 -10.64
CA VAL A 86 -17.78 6.27 -11.41
C VAL A 86 -17.55 7.77 -11.28
N ARG A 87 -18.59 8.61 -11.39
CA ARG A 87 -18.45 10.06 -11.18
C ARG A 87 -18.07 10.40 -9.74
N GLU A 88 -18.61 9.68 -8.75
CA GLU A 88 -18.27 9.88 -7.34
C GLU A 88 -16.80 9.57 -7.08
N LEU A 89 -16.33 8.39 -7.51
CA LEU A 89 -14.95 7.95 -7.35
C LEU A 89 -13.94 8.90 -8.03
N LEU A 90 -14.26 9.41 -9.23
CA LEU A 90 -13.40 10.36 -9.94
C LEU A 90 -13.38 11.75 -9.29
N ARG A 91 -14.49 12.19 -8.68
CA ARG A 91 -14.55 13.43 -7.89
C ARG A 91 -13.76 13.30 -6.59
N ASP A 92 -13.86 12.17 -5.91
CA ASP A 92 -13.07 11.86 -4.72
C ASP A 92 -11.56 11.79 -5.05
N PHE A 93 -11.18 11.09 -6.12
CA PHE A 93 -9.79 11.05 -6.58
C PHE A 93 -9.24 12.45 -6.82
N ASN A 94 -9.99 13.31 -7.54
CA ASN A 94 -9.61 14.70 -7.76
C ASN A 94 -9.51 15.50 -6.45
N ARG A 95 -10.40 15.27 -5.47
CA ARG A 95 -10.29 15.85 -4.11
C ARG A 95 -8.98 15.42 -3.44
N ARG A 96 -8.67 14.11 -3.38
CA ARG A 96 -7.43 13.59 -2.78
C ARG A 96 -6.18 14.15 -3.46
N VAL A 97 -6.19 14.31 -4.78
CA VAL A 97 -5.10 14.99 -5.53
C VAL A 97 -4.96 16.46 -5.14
N LEU A 98 -6.06 17.20 -4.99
CA LEU A 98 -6.01 18.61 -4.57
C LEU A 98 -5.58 18.77 -3.11
N ASP A 99 -5.95 17.84 -2.23
CA ASP A 99 -5.58 17.87 -0.81
C ASP A 99 -4.10 17.47 -0.60
N GLU A 100 -3.58 16.50 -1.35
CA GLU A 100 -2.14 16.21 -1.37
C GLU A 100 -1.33 17.44 -1.86
N ARG A 101 -1.79 18.11 -2.93
CA ARG A 101 -1.17 19.35 -3.44
C ARG A 101 -1.19 20.52 -2.46
N ARG A 102 -2.07 20.50 -1.44
CA ARG A 102 -2.16 21.52 -0.38
C ARG A 102 -1.24 21.24 0.81
N ARG A 103 -0.61 20.05 0.89
CA ARG A 103 0.26 19.71 2.02
C ARG A 103 1.57 20.49 1.97
N PRO A 104 2.01 21.12 3.08
CA PRO A 104 3.33 21.75 3.15
C PRO A 104 4.44 20.74 2.84
N THR A 105 5.20 21.00 1.79
CA THR A 105 6.41 20.24 1.43
C THR A 105 7.63 21.07 1.80
N PHE A 106 8.59 20.46 2.49
CA PHE A 106 9.85 21.09 2.88
C PHE A 106 11.02 20.39 2.18
N GLY A 107 11.84 21.17 1.45
CA GLY A 107 13.01 20.67 0.73
C GLY A 107 13.44 21.59 -0.41
N PRO A 108 14.64 21.39 -0.98
CA PRO A 108 15.13 22.18 -2.12
C PRO A 108 14.50 21.74 -3.46
N THR A 109 14.01 20.49 -3.54
CA THR A 109 13.38 19.91 -4.73
C THR A 109 11.87 20.14 -4.69
N PRO A 110 11.23 20.61 -5.77
CA PRO A 110 9.76 20.70 -5.81
C PRO A 110 9.13 19.30 -5.68
N PRO A 111 7.99 19.15 -4.97
CA PRO A 111 7.33 17.87 -4.85
C PRO A 111 6.90 17.34 -6.23
N PRO A 112 6.94 16.00 -6.45
CA PRO A 112 6.21 15.42 -7.57
C PRO A 112 4.71 15.72 -7.40
N LEU A 113 3.96 15.74 -8.50
CA LEU A 113 2.53 16.02 -8.50
C LEU A 113 1.75 14.86 -9.12
N ALA A 114 0.58 14.54 -8.56
CA ALA A 114 -0.39 13.66 -9.20
C ALA A 114 -1.29 14.45 -10.17
N PRO A 115 -1.64 13.87 -11.34
CA PRO A 115 -2.57 14.51 -12.28
C PRO A 115 -4.01 14.46 -11.72
N THR A 116 -4.80 15.47 -12.05
CA THR A 116 -6.26 15.45 -11.94
C THR A 116 -6.85 14.90 -13.24
N VAL A 117 -8.02 14.26 -13.17
CA VAL A 117 -8.71 13.68 -14.34
C VAL A 117 -9.99 14.45 -14.67
N ASP A 118 -10.26 14.62 -15.96
CA ASP A 118 -11.57 15.11 -16.42
C ASP A 118 -12.61 14.01 -16.22
N VAL A 119 -13.63 14.31 -15.42
CA VAL A 119 -14.66 13.34 -15.00
C VAL A 119 -15.52 12.90 -16.18
N GLU A 120 -15.88 13.79 -17.10
CA GLU A 120 -16.79 13.49 -18.20
C GLU A 120 -16.06 12.79 -19.36
N GLN A 121 -14.81 13.19 -19.64
CA GLN A 121 -13.95 12.44 -20.58
C GLN A 121 -13.67 11.02 -20.07
N MET A 122 -13.42 10.86 -18.76
CA MET A 122 -13.16 9.54 -18.17
C MET A 122 -14.42 8.67 -18.11
N VAL A 123 -15.60 9.25 -17.84
CA VAL A 123 -16.90 8.58 -17.97
C VAL A 123 -17.13 8.11 -19.41
N ALA A 124 -16.85 8.94 -20.42
CA ALA A 124 -16.96 8.54 -21.82
C ALA A 124 -15.98 7.40 -22.19
N ALA A 125 -14.77 7.38 -21.62
CA ALA A 125 -13.82 6.29 -21.78
C ALA A 125 -14.31 4.99 -21.10
N TRP A 126 -14.88 5.08 -19.89
CA TRP A 126 -15.49 3.95 -19.18
C TRP A 126 -16.68 3.34 -19.94
N ARG A 127 -17.58 4.16 -20.50
CA ARG A 127 -18.70 3.68 -21.32
C ARG A 127 -18.20 2.85 -22.51
N ARG A 128 -17.27 3.40 -23.30
CA ARG A 128 -16.64 2.69 -24.44
C ARG A 128 -15.96 1.38 -24.03
N LEU A 129 -15.27 1.38 -22.89
CA LEU A 129 -14.61 0.18 -22.36
C LEU A 129 -15.62 -0.93 -21.99
N ARG A 130 -16.78 -0.54 -21.45
CA ARG A 130 -17.88 -1.47 -21.16
C ARG A 130 -18.62 -1.94 -22.41
N GLU A 131 -18.82 -1.06 -23.39
CA GLU A 131 -19.39 -1.41 -24.70
C GLU A 131 -18.51 -2.45 -25.41
N ALA A 132 -17.21 -2.22 -25.50
CA ALA A 132 -16.25 -3.17 -26.06
C ALA A 132 -16.28 -4.54 -25.34
N ARG A 133 -16.40 -4.54 -24.00
CA ARG A 133 -16.51 -5.77 -23.20
C ARG A 133 -17.87 -6.47 -23.31
N ALA A 134 -18.93 -5.79 -23.76
CA ALA A 134 -20.23 -6.39 -24.04
C ALA A 134 -20.35 -6.92 -25.48
N VAL A 135 -19.60 -6.33 -26.41
CA VAL A 135 -19.53 -6.75 -27.82
C VAL A 135 -18.70 -8.03 -28.02
N VAL A 136 -17.77 -8.33 -27.11
CA VAL A 136 -17.13 -9.66 -27.01
C VAL A 136 -18.04 -10.57 -26.17
N PRO A 137 -18.72 -11.57 -26.76
CA PRO A 137 -19.51 -12.53 -25.99
C PRO A 137 -18.56 -13.47 -25.23
N THR A 138 -19.06 -14.08 -24.14
CA THR A 138 -18.31 -15.08 -23.37
C THR A 138 -18.19 -16.40 -24.14
N SER A 139 -17.25 -16.44 -25.10
CA SER A 139 -16.93 -17.62 -25.92
C SER A 139 -15.63 -18.30 -25.48
N GLU A 140 -15.36 -18.35 -24.18
CA GLU A 140 -14.29 -19.16 -23.57
C GLU A 140 -14.55 -19.30 -22.06
N GLU A 141 -15.20 -20.39 -21.65
CA GLU A 141 -15.16 -20.83 -20.25
C GLU A 141 -13.87 -21.61 -19.99
N ALA A 142 -13.34 -21.47 -18.77
CA ALA A 142 -12.27 -22.29 -18.20
C ALA A 142 -10.93 -22.39 -19.00
N THR A 143 -10.00 -21.48 -18.68
CA THR A 143 -8.76 -21.89 -17.99
C THR A 143 -8.21 -20.75 -17.12
N GLY A 144 -8.13 -20.99 -15.81
CA GLY A 144 -7.10 -20.41 -14.94
C GLY A 144 -6.89 -18.88 -14.91
N ALA A 145 -7.91 -18.06 -15.10
CA ALA A 145 -7.77 -16.60 -14.95
C ALA A 145 -7.30 -16.27 -13.51
N PRO A 146 -6.17 -15.56 -13.31
CA PRO A 146 -5.73 -15.16 -11.98
C PRO A 146 -6.75 -14.21 -11.35
N PRO A 147 -6.93 -14.22 -10.01
CA PRO A 147 -7.89 -13.36 -9.34
C PRO A 147 -7.63 -11.90 -9.68
N SER A 148 -8.67 -11.16 -10.12
CA SER A 148 -8.50 -9.74 -10.46
C SER A 148 -7.91 -8.99 -9.26
N PRO A 149 -6.95 -8.07 -9.47
CA PRO A 149 -6.16 -7.50 -8.38
C PRO A 149 -7.08 -6.77 -7.40
N ARG A 150 -7.26 -7.40 -6.22
CA ARG A 150 -8.23 -7.02 -5.19
C ARG A 150 -8.12 -5.51 -4.94
N ARG A 151 -9.21 -4.78 -5.20
CA ARG A 151 -9.28 -3.30 -5.35
C ARG A 151 -8.50 -2.52 -4.28
N TRP A 152 -7.21 -2.35 -4.51
CA TRP A 152 -6.25 -1.77 -3.54
C TRP A 152 -6.62 -0.33 -3.16
N TRP A 153 -7.09 0.45 -4.13
CA TRP A 153 -7.62 1.80 -3.92
C TRP A 153 -8.80 1.86 -2.92
N ARG A 154 -9.61 0.79 -2.77
CA ARG A 154 -10.66 0.75 -1.73
C ARG A 154 -10.12 0.58 -0.31
N ARG A 155 -8.84 0.23 -0.11
CA ARG A 155 -8.16 0.30 1.20
C ARG A 155 -7.71 1.74 1.52
N LEU A 156 -7.29 2.49 0.50
CA LEU A 156 -6.88 3.90 0.65
C LEU A 156 -8.06 4.86 0.92
N LEU A 157 -9.30 4.40 0.69
CA LEU A 157 -10.54 5.10 1.06
C LEU A 157 -11.04 4.71 2.46
N GLY A 158 -10.26 3.95 3.24
CA GLY A 158 -10.71 3.23 4.44
C GLY A 158 -10.07 3.65 5.76
N ARG A 159 -9.87 4.95 6.01
CA ARG A 159 -9.60 5.47 7.36
C ARG A 159 -10.03 6.93 7.54
#